data_AF-A0A3D5KES9-F1
#
_entry.id   AF-A0A3D5KES9-F1
#
_cell.length_a   1.000
_cell.length_b   1.000
_cell.length_c   1.000
_cell.angle_alpha   90.00
_cell.angle_beta   90.00
_cell.angle_gamma   90.00
#
_symmetry.space_group_name_H-M   'P 1'
#
loop_
_entity.id
_entity.type
_entity.pdbx_description
1 polymer ?
#
loop_
_entity_poly.entity_id
_entity_poly.type
_entity_poly.pdbx_seq_one_letter_code
_entity_poly.pdbx_strand_id
1 'polypeptide(L)' 'MRRLIMILICVFLLIIDNTLLPFFAVKDYYPSSLFIFIIFFSINTDYWDAIEIGVISGILQDLYFCQV' A
#
# COMPACT_ATOMS: atom_id res chain seq x y z
N MET A 1 -14.21 8.08 -10.21
CA MET A 1 -14.56 6.72 -9.75
C MET A 1 -13.33 5.84 -9.59
N ARG A 2 -12.63 5.46 -10.68
CA ARG A 2 -11.46 4.55 -10.63
C ARG A 2 -10.36 4.98 -9.65
N ARG A 3 -9.92 6.26 -9.68
CA ARG A 3 -8.90 6.79 -8.76
C ARG A 3 -9.29 6.70 -7.29
N LEU A 4 -10.52 7.11 -6.95
CA LEU A 4 -11.03 7.03 -5.57
C LEU A 4 -11.04 5.58 -5.04
N ILE A 5 -11.42 4.62 -5.89
CA ILE A 5 -11.38 3.20 -5.54
C ILE A 5 -9.95 2.74 -5.26
N MET A 6 -8.98 3.14 -6.09
CA MET A 6 -7.57 2.79 -5.86
C MET A 6 -7.04 3.37 -4.55
N ILE A 7 -7.36 4.64 -4.25
CA ILE A 7 -6.96 5.28 -2.99
C ILE A 7 -7.59 4.55 -1.79
N LEU A 8 -8.87 4.19 -1.88
CA LEU A 8 -9.55 3.41 -0.84
C LEU A 8 -8.92 2.02 -0.65
N ILE A 9 -8.52 1.35 -1.74
CA ILE A 9 -7.79 0.08 -1.67
C ILE A 9 -6.44 0.27 -0.97
N CYS A 10 -5.68 1.32 -1.32
CA CYS A 10 -4.43 1.63 -0.63
C CYS A 10 -4.66 1.86 0.86
N VAL A 11 -5.64 2.68 1.25
CA VAL A 11 -5.95 2.91 2.67
C VAL A 11 -6.35 1.61 3.39
N PHE A 12 -7.18 0.79 2.74
CA PHE A 12 -7.59 -0.50 3.29
C PHE A 12 -6.41 -1.45 3.49
N LEU A 13 -5.52 -1.57 2.50
CA LEU A 13 -4.32 -2.42 2.59
C LEU A 13 -3.34 -1.90 3.64
N LEU A 14 -3.20 -0.58 3.82
CA LEU A 14 -2.40 0.00 4.89
C LEU A 14 -2.94 -0.41 6.27
N ILE A 15 -4.26 -0.38 6.46
CA ILE A 15 -4.89 -0.82 7.70
C ILE A 15 -4.61 -2.30 7.93
N ILE A 16 -4.76 -3.14 6.91
CA ILE A 16 -4.46 -4.58 7.01
C ILE A 16 -3.00 -4.82 7.40
N ASP A 17 -2.07 -4.13 6.72
CA ASP A 17 -0.63 -4.26 6.96
C ASP A 17 -0.27 -3.97 8.41
N ASN A 18 -0.94 -3.00 9.04
CA ASN A 18 -0.57 -2.56 10.38
C ASN A 18 -1.48 -3.09 11.50
N THR A 19 -2.60 -3.75 11.16
CA THR A 19 -3.53 -4.29 12.17
C THR A 19 -3.62 -5.80 12.12
N LEU A 20 -3.76 -6.42 10.95
CA LEU A 20 -4.01 -7.84 10.81
C LEU A 20 -2.74 -8.65 10.54
N LEU A 21 -1.89 -8.19 9.61
CA LEU A 21 -0.66 -8.91 9.25
C LEU A 21 0.34 -9.09 10.41
N PRO A 22 0.45 -8.19 11.39
CA PRO A 22 1.34 -8.40 12.53
C PRO A 22 1.00 -9.65 13.35
N PHE A 23 -0.28 -10.07 13.38
CA PHE A 23 -0.69 -11.32 14.05
C PHE A 23 -0.16 -12.59 13.36
N PHE A 24 0.23 -12.48 12.08
CA PHE A 24 0.79 -13.57 11.30
C PHE A 24 2.31 -13.42 11.10
N ALA A 25 2.95 -12.50 11.83
CA ALA A 25 4.38 -12.25 11.71
C ALA A 25 5.20 -13.48 12.11
N VAL A 26 6.20 -13.80 11.29
CA VAL A 26 7.18 -14.87 11.58
C VAL A 26 8.48 -14.19 11.97
N LYS A 27 8.90 -14.39 13.22
CA LYS A 27 10.08 -13.70 13.80
C LYS A 27 9.97 -12.18 13.70
N ASP A 28 8.80 -11.62 13.98
CA ASP A 28 8.50 -10.18 13.90
C ASP A 28 8.55 -9.56 12.49
N TYR A 29 8.73 -10.38 11.46
CA TYR A 29 8.67 -9.94 10.07
C TYR A 29 7.36 -10.37 9.39
N TYR A 30 6.75 -9.45 8.66
CA TYR A 30 5.63 -9.69 7.77
C TYR A 30 5.77 -8.83 6.50
N PRO A 31 5.32 -9.31 5.33
CA PRO A 31 5.38 -8.54 4.08
C PRO A 31 4.29 -7.47 4.02
N SER A 32 4.57 -6.34 3.36
CA SER A 32 3.55 -5.31 3.08
C SER A 32 2.67 -5.71 1.90
N SER A 33 1.39 -5.96 2.14
CA SER A 33 0.40 -6.24 1.11
C SER A 33 0.15 -5.02 0.22
N LEU A 34 0.22 -3.80 0.79
CA LEU A 34 0.10 -2.56 0.04
C LEU A 34 1.23 -2.43 -0.99
N PHE A 35 2.47 -2.71 -0.59
CA PHE A 35 3.62 -2.68 -1.49
C PHE A 35 3.49 -3.68 -2.63
N ILE A 36 3.08 -4.92 -2.32
CA ILE A 36 2.83 -5.96 -3.31
C ILE A 36 1.75 -5.51 -4.31
N PHE A 37 0.65 -4.93 -3.83
CA PHE A 37 -0.42 -4.42 -4.67
C PHE A 37 0.08 -3.36 -5.67
N ILE A 38 0.90 -2.40 -5.23
CA ILE A 38 1.43 -1.33 -6.10
C ILE A 38 2.31 -1.90 -7.21
N ILE A 39 3.17 -2.89 -6.89
CA ILE A 39 4.01 -3.54 -7.89
C ILE A 39 3.13 -4.18 -8.98
N PHE A 40 2.14 -4.99 -8.58
CA PHE A 40 1.23 -5.61 -9.56
C PHE A 40 0.38 -4.58 -10.31
N PHE A 41 -0.05 -3.51 -9.64
CA PHE A 41 -0.79 -2.42 -10.27
C PHE A 41 0.05 -1.72 -11.35
N SER A 42 1.33 -1.45 -11.07
CA SER A 42 2.26 -0.79 -11.99
C SER A 42 2.57 -1.63 -13.23
N ILE A 43 2.61 -2.95 -13.10
CA ILE A 43 2.84 -3.86 -14.24
C ILE A 43 1.64 -3.89 -15.20
N ASN A 44 0.43 -3.69 -14.68
CA ASN A 44 -0.83 -3.84 -15.44
C ASN A 44 -1.48 -2.51 -15.85
N THR A 45 -0.81 -1.38 -15.63
CA THR A 45 -1.38 -0.05 -15.85
C THR A 45 -0.40 0.86 -16.57
N ASP A 46 -0.91 1.90 -17.23
CA ASP A 46 -0.09 2.93 -17.85
C ASP A 46 0.84 3.63 -16.85
N TYR A 47 1.98 4.07 -17.37
CA TYR A 47 3.08 4.68 -16.61
C TYR A 47 2.63 5.79 -15.65
N TRP A 48 1.82 6.75 -16.12
CA TRP A 48 1.41 7.90 -15.33
C TRP A 48 0.46 7.53 -14.18
N ASP A 49 -0.49 6.63 -14.46
CA ASP A 49 -1.42 6.11 -13.46
C ASP A 49 -0.66 5.29 -12.39
N ALA A 50 0.32 4.50 -12.81
CA ALA A 50 1.20 3.73 -11.91
C ALA A 50 2.01 4.65 -10.99
N ILE A 51 2.59 5.73 -11.54
CA ILE A 51 3.33 6.72 -10.75
C ILE A 51 2.43 7.42 -9.74
N GLU A 52 1.24 7.87 -10.16
CA GLU A 52 0.33 8.58 -9.27
C GLU A 52 -0.05 7.73 -8.06
N ILE A 53 -0.46 6.48 -8.28
CA ILE A 53 -0.80 5.57 -7.19
C ILE A 53 0.44 5.21 -6.35
N GLY A 54 1.59 5.01 -6.99
CA GLY A 54 2.87 4.78 -6.31
C GLY A 54 3.20 5.92 -5.34
N VAL A 55 3.15 7.17 -5.80
CA VAL A 55 3.43 8.35 -4.97
C VAL A 55 2.42 8.49 -3.83
N ILE A 56 1.12 8.37 -4.12
CA ILE A 56 0.07 8.47 -3.07
C ILE A 56 0.28 7.40 -2.00
N SER A 57 0.56 6.18 -2.41
CA SER A 57 0.75 5.05 -1.51
C SER A 57 2.02 5.15 -0.68
N GLY A 58 3.11 5.67 -1.25
CA GLY A 58 4.36 5.97 -0.55
C GLY A 58 4.15 7.06 0.50
N ILE A 59 3.49 8.17 0.14
CA ILE A 59 3.14 9.23 1.10
C ILE A 59 2.29 8.67 2.26
N LEU A 60 1.33 7.79 1.95
CA LEU A 60 0.48 7.17 2.96
C LEU A 60 1.29 6.30 3.93
N GLN A 61 2.23 5.50 3.41
CA GLN A 61 3.14 4.70 4.24
C GLN A 61 4.07 5.59 5.07
N ASP A 62 4.67 6.61 4.45
CA ASP A 62 5.56 7.55 5.14
C ASP A 62 4.84 8.24 6.28
N LEU A 63 3.61 8.76 6.07
CA LEU A 63 2.82 9.41 7.12
C LEU A 63 2.53 8.48 8.30
N TYR A 64 2.32 7.19 8.04
CA TYR A 64 2.08 6.20 9.09
C TYR A 64 3.37 5.87 9.87
N PHE A 65 4.48 5.67 9.16
CA PHE A 65 5.77 5.32 9.78
C PHE A 65 6.57 6.52 10.31
N CYS A 66 6.20 7.75 9.94
CA CYS A 66 6.84 8.98 10.43
C CYS A 66 6.57 9.25 11.92
N GLN A 67 5.71 8.47 12.58
CA GLN A 67 5.44 8.55 14.02
C GLN A 67 6.47 7.81 14.91
N VAL A 68 7.68 7.51 14.40
CA VAL A 68 8.79 6.93 15.18
C VAL A 68 9.76 8.01 15.65
#